data_AF-A0A6I3MRP5-F1
#
_entry.id   AF-A0A6I3MRP5-F1
#
_cell.length_a   1.000
_cell.length_b   1.000
_cell.length_c   1.000
_cell.angle_alpha   90.00
_cell.angle_beta   90.00
_cell.angle_gamma   90.00
#
_symmetry.space_group_name_H-M   'P 1'
#
loop_
_entity.id
_entity.type
_entity.pdbx_description
1 polymer ?
#
loop_
_entity_poly.entity_id
_entity_poly.type
_entity_poly.pdbx_seq_one_letter_code
_entity_poly.pdbx_strand_id
1 'polypeptide(L)'
;MKSSNKSYLVKVLVVLSASALLMSTVSSANAATKTITCYKGTVVKKVTAAKPKCPTGYTTTKPVVKATVKPTAAATTKSTAAVVAFNGTYTGKIGLLWGDSFVQVTSVDAAGTNALGLSDLQGIGSAAPASQCDSFNGSGTLSGGGNTLKVSFDSSAKACAEDADAPTTIAITGNAVINGGTGKYAGATGTLKVTGSFAIKSTTAGKSETNAFKITLTGNINTK
;
A
#
# COMPACT_ATOMS: atom_id res chain seq x y z
N MET A 1 46.31 -39.11 -23.18
CA MET A 1 44.96 -39.72 -23.32
C MET A 1 44.35 -39.25 -24.63
N LYS A 2 43.64 -40.16 -25.30
CA LYS A 2 43.36 -40.19 -26.74
C LYS A 2 42.00 -39.54 -27.06
N SER A 3 41.97 -38.87 -28.21
CA SER A 3 40.88 -38.22 -28.94
C SER A 3 39.46 -38.81 -28.87
N SER A 4 38.43 -37.94 -28.80
CA SER A 4 37.19 -37.96 -29.61
C SER A 4 36.28 -36.76 -29.24
N ASN A 5 36.06 -35.79 -30.14
CA ASN A 5 34.89 -35.67 -31.06
C ASN A 5 33.60 -35.21 -30.32
N LYS A 6 32.80 -34.22 -30.75
CA LYS A 6 32.65 -33.51 -32.03
C LYS A 6 31.49 -32.50 -31.93
N SER A 7 31.65 -31.37 -32.64
CA SER A 7 30.65 -30.43 -33.23
C SER A 7 29.56 -29.83 -32.31
N TYR A 8 29.17 -28.57 -32.45
CA TYR A 8 28.71 -27.88 -33.66
C TYR A 8 29.04 -26.38 -33.52
N LEU A 9 29.75 -25.78 -34.50
CA LEU A 9 29.18 -24.87 -35.51
C LEU A 9 28.53 -23.65 -34.83
N VAL A 10 29.04 -22.42 -34.91
CA VAL A 10 29.24 -21.56 -36.10
C VAL A 10 30.09 -20.37 -35.59
N LYS A 11 31.33 -20.15 -36.07
CA LYS A 11 31.72 -19.11 -37.06
C LYS A 11 31.12 -17.72 -36.70
N VAL A 12 31.81 -16.62 -36.47
CA VAL A 12 33.01 -15.97 -37.06
C VAL A 12 33.15 -14.69 -36.20
N LEU A 13 34.20 -14.47 -35.42
CA LEU A 13 35.54 -13.97 -35.76
C LEU A 13 35.59 -12.60 -36.45
N VAL A 14 36.60 -11.82 -36.02
CA VAL A 14 37.25 -10.65 -36.62
C VAL A 14 36.77 -9.32 -36.01
N VAL A 15 37.39 -8.77 -34.94
CA VAL A 15 38.81 -8.40 -34.67
C VAL A 15 39.24 -7.12 -35.38
N LEU A 16 40.01 -6.30 -34.64
CA LEU A 16 40.79 -5.10 -35.01
C LEU A 16 40.01 -3.77 -34.98
N SER A 17 40.49 -2.66 -34.40
CA SER A 17 41.72 -2.32 -33.66
C SER A 17 41.67 -0.82 -33.31
N ALA A 18 42.24 -0.47 -32.14
CA ALA A 18 42.94 0.80 -31.82
C ALA A 18 42.19 2.17 -31.81
N SER A 19 42.15 2.73 -30.59
CA SER A 19 42.48 4.12 -30.20
C SER A 19 41.86 5.33 -30.92
N ALA A 20 40.92 6.00 -30.22
CA ALA A 20 40.93 7.45 -30.04
C ALA A 20 40.10 7.85 -28.80
N LEU A 21 40.71 8.61 -27.89
CA LEU A 21 40.02 9.33 -26.82
C LEU A 21 39.00 10.30 -27.44
N LEU A 22 37.75 10.28 -26.98
CA LEU A 22 36.95 11.50 -26.78
C LEU A 22 35.97 11.27 -25.62
N MET A 23 36.27 11.90 -24.49
CA MET A 23 35.28 12.26 -23.49
C MET A 23 34.18 13.04 -24.20
N SER A 24 32.98 12.48 -24.27
CA SER A 24 31.77 13.25 -24.57
C SER A 24 30.72 12.81 -23.57
N THR A 25 30.62 13.62 -22.51
CA THR A 25 29.42 13.77 -21.71
C THR A 25 28.25 14.01 -22.67
N VAL A 26 27.48 12.96 -22.99
CA VAL A 26 26.16 13.13 -23.57
C VAL A 26 25.28 13.71 -22.47
N SER A 27 25.34 15.04 -22.35
CA SER A 27 24.24 15.83 -21.85
C SER A 27 23.04 15.46 -22.71
N SER A 28 22.20 14.53 -22.23
CA SER A 28 20.85 14.40 -22.75
C SER A 28 20.20 15.74 -22.47
N ALA A 29 20.17 16.60 -23.48
CA ALA A 29 19.39 17.83 -23.46
C ALA A 29 17.95 17.40 -23.12
N ASN A 30 17.55 17.58 -21.86
CA ASN A 30 16.18 17.43 -21.43
C ASN A 30 15.40 18.53 -22.16
N ALA A 31 14.93 18.22 -23.36
CA ALA A 31 14.02 19.07 -24.09
C ALA A 31 12.85 19.35 -23.13
N ALA A 32 12.61 20.64 -22.84
CA ALA A 32 11.59 21.05 -21.90
C ALA A 32 10.22 20.52 -22.33
N THR A 33 9.80 19.38 -21.79
CA THR A 33 8.50 18.79 -22.10
C THR A 33 7.43 19.63 -21.43
N LYS A 34 6.44 20.08 -22.21
CA LYS A 34 5.28 20.80 -21.71
C LYS A 34 4.12 19.82 -21.59
N THR A 35 3.34 19.97 -20.53
CA THR A 35 2.10 19.22 -20.31
C THR A 35 0.92 20.12 -20.63
N ILE A 36 0.06 19.70 -21.56
CA ILE A 36 -1.23 20.36 -21.83
C ILE A 36 -2.37 19.50 -21.32
N THR A 37 -3.48 20.16 -20.99
CA THR A 37 -4.73 19.50 -20.65
C THR A 37 -5.69 19.64 -21.83
N CYS A 38 -6.27 18.52 -22.24
CA CYS A 38 -7.14 18.37 -23.39
C CYS A 38 -8.52 17.89 -22.94
N TYR A 39 -9.58 18.50 -23.47
CA TYR A 39 -10.97 18.29 -23.10
C TYR A 39 -11.78 17.71 -24.26
N LYS A 40 -12.63 16.73 -23.98
CA LYS A 40 -13.69 16.26 -24.89
C LYS A 40 -14.97 16.09 -24.06
N GLY A 41 -15.85 17.09 -24.10
CA GLY A 41 -16.97 17.16 -23.14
C GLY A 41 -16.45 17.28 -21.71
N THR A 42 -16.89 16.39 -20.82
CA THR A 42 -16.44 16.33 -19.41
C THR A 42 -15.16 15.49 -19.22
N VAL A 43 -14.66 14.83 -20.26
CA VAL A 43 -13.46 13.97 -20.18
C VAL A 43 -12.18 14.78 -20.34
N VAL A 44 -11.26 14.62 -19.39
CA VAL A 44 -9.98 15.34 -19.32
C VAL A 44 -8.81 14.40 -19.56
N LYS A 45 -7.88 14.75 -20.47
CA LYS A 45 -6.61 14.03 -20.68
C LYS A 45 -5.43 14.98 -20.61
N LYS A 46 -4.34 14.56 -19.94
CA LYS A 46 -3.08 15.31 -19.88
C LYS A 46 -2.10 14.70 -20.89
N VAL A 47 -1.46 15.54 -21.70
CA VAL A 47 -0.51 15.12 -22.73
C VAL A 47 0.81 15.86 -22.51
N THR A 48 1.90 15.11 -22.31
CA THR A 48 3.23 15.65 -22.06
C THR A 48 4.14 15.32 -23.24
N ALA A 49 4.68 16.35 -23.91
CA ALA A 49 5.63 16.22 -25.00
C ALA A 49 6.42 17.52 -25.18
N ALA A 50 7.46 17.54 -26.03
CA ALA A 50 8.19 18.78 -26.33
C ALA A 50 7.31 19.83 -27.05
N LYS A 51 6.34 19.39 -27.88
CA LYS A 51 5.32 20.23 -28.52
C LYS A 51 3.97 19.50 -28.47
N PRO A 52 3.30 19.46 -27.31
CA PRO A 52 2.12 18.63 -27.12
C PRO A 52 0.94 19.18 -27.94
N LYS A 53 0.16 18.27 -28.54
CA LYS A 53 -1.10 18.58 -29.23
C LYS A 53 -2.20 17.67 -28.70
N CYS A 54 -3.44 18.16 -28.65
CA CYS A 54 -4.56 17.33 -28.25
C CYS A 54 -4.85 16.26 -29.32
N PRO A 55 -5.17 15.03 -28.91
CA PRO A 55 -5.57 13.98 -29.85
C PRO A 55 -6.87 14.35 -30.56
N THR A 56 -7.11 13.77 -31.74
CA THR A 56 -8.29 14.05 -32.56
C THR A 56 -9.58 13.92 -31.76
N GLY A 57 -10.41 14.97 -31.78
CA GLY A 57 -11.65 15.05 -31.01
C GLY A 57 -11.51 15.62 -29.59
N TYR A 58 -10.31 16.04 -29.17
CA TYR A 58 -10.08 16.80 -27.94
C TYR A 58 -9.58 18.21 -28.25
N THR A 59 -9.98 19.19 -27.44
CA THR A 59 -9.58 20.60 -27.56
C THR A 59 -8.85 21.08 -26.31
N THR A 60 -7.95 22.06 -26.43
CA THR A 60 -7.33 22.75 -25.28
C THR A 60 -8.26 23.78 -24.64
N THR A 61 -9.37 24.12 -25.30
CA THR A 61 -10.34 25.10 -24.83
C THR A 61 -11.37 24.40 -23.94
N LYS A 62 -11.41 24.78 -22.66
CA LYS A 62 -12.44 24.31 -21.72
C LYS A 62 -13.82 24.73 -22.26
N PRO A 63 -14.80 23.81 -22.41
CA PRO A 63 -16.13 24.18 -22.89
C PRO A 63 -16.75 25.24 -21.98
N VAL A 64 -17.14 26.38 -22.56
CA VAL A 64 -17.91 27.42 -21.88
C VAL A 64 -19.39 27.12 -22.10
N VAL A 65 -20.01 26.46 -21.12
CA VAL A 65 -21.47 26.37 -21.07
C VAL A 65 -22.03 27.71 -20.60
N LYS A 66 -22.82 28.37 -21.46
CA LYS A 66 -23.58 29.59 -21.14
C LYS A 66 -24.44 29.34 -19.89
N ALA A 67 -24.21 30.16 -18.87
CA ALA A 67 -24.96 30.15 -17.63
C ALA A 67 -26.37 30.71 -17.86
N THR A 68 -27.40 29.86 -17.79
CA THR A 68 -28.80 30.30 -17.60
C THR A 68 -29.57 29.27 -16.78
N VAL A 69 -29.03 29.01 -15.61
CA VAL A 69 -29.67 28.78 -14.32
C VAL A 69 -28.49 28.79 -13.37
N LYS A 70 -28.56 29.57 -12.29
CA LYS A 70 -27.59 29.48 -11.17
C LYS A 70 -27.31 27.99 -10.95
N PRO A 71 -26.04 27.53 -10.88
CA PRO A 71 -25.80 26.19 -10.46
C PRO A 71 -26.42 26.08 -9.07
N THR A 72 -27.58 25.42 -8.97
CA THR A 72 -27.71 24.34 -8.02
C THR A 72 -26.47 23.52 -8.28
N ALA A 73 -25.38 23.87 -7.59
CA ALA A 73 -24.43 22.87 -7.13
C ALA A 73 -25.35 21.73 -6.77
N ALA A 74 -25.28 20.62 -7.50
CA ALA A 74 -25.79 19.36 -6.96
C ALA A 74 -25.33 19.44 -5.53
N ALA A 75 -26.28 19.60 -4.62
CA ALA A 75 -25.96 19.71 -3.25
C ALA A 75 -25.29 18.35 -3.04
N THR A 76 -23.96 18.34 -3.05
CA THR A 76 -23.23 17.79 -1.96
C THR A 76 -23.86 18.52 -0.79
N THR A 77 -25.05 18.04 -0.37
CA THR A 77 -25.39 17.93 1.01
C THR A 77 -24.06 17.55 1.60
N LYS A 78 -23.47 18.50 2.31
CA LYS A 78 -22.52 18.16 3.34
C LYS A 78 -23.33 17.21 4.20
N SER A 79 -23.36 15.95 3.77
CA SER A 79 -23.83 14.82 4.53
C SER A 79 -22.93 14.95 5.72
N THR A 80 -23.55 15.40 6.81
CA THR A 80 -22.88 15.65 8.06
C THR A 80 -22.16 14.34 8.33
N ALA A 81 -20.84 14.34 8.19
CA ALA A 81 -20.06 13.12 8.15
C ALA A 81 -20.52 12.25 9.31
N ALA A 82 -21.23 11.15 9.01
CA ALA A 82 -21.89 10.43 10.07
C ALA A 82 -20.77 9.72 10.83
N VAL A 83 -20.61 10.13 12.10
CA VAL A 83 -19.63 9.55 13.00
C VAL A 83 -20.24 8.26 13.52
N VAL A 84 -19.67 7.15 13.10
CA VAL A 84 -20.12 5.82 13.49
C VAL A 84 -19.10 5.24 14.46
N ALA A 85 -19.54 4.85 15.65
CA ALA A 85 -18.71 4.14 16.60
C ALA A 85 -18.33 2.76 16.03
N PHE A 86 -17.07 2.40 16.18
CA PHE A 86 -16.54 1.11 15.78
C PHE A 86 -15.94 0.40 16.98
N ASN A 87 -16.32 -0.86 17.16
CA ASN A 87 -15.71 -1.79 18.08
C ASN A 87 -15.74 -3.17 17.43
N GLY A 88 -14.56 -3.67 17.07
CA GLY A 88 -14.40 -4.99 16.47
C GLY A 88 -13.23 -5.72 17.08
N THR A 89 -13.42 -7.01 17.37
CA THR A 89 -12.35 -7.92 17.75
C THR A 89 -12.22 -8.98 16.67
N TYR A 90 -10.99 -9.19 16.20
CA TYR A 90 -10.62 -10.12 15.15
C TYR A 90 -9.64 -11.14 15.72
N THR A 91 -9.93 -12.42 15.49
CA THR A 91 -9.09 -13.54 15.92
C THR A 91 -8.81 -14.43 14.72
N GLY A 92 -7.59 -14.91 14.60
CA GLY A 92 -7.19 -15.79 13.52
C GLY A 92 -5.71 -16.10 13.56
N LYS A 93 -5.06 -16.00 12.41
CA LYS A 93 -3.66 -16.36 12.24
C LYS A 93 -2.83 -15.20 11.74
N ILE A 94 -1.59 -15.15 12.19
CA ILE A 94 -0.54 -14.28 11.67
C ILE A 94 0.62 -15.14 11.16
N GLY A 95 1.04 -14.90 9.93
CA GLY A 95 2.23 -15.46 9.32
C GLY A 95 3.41 -14.51 9.49
N LEU A 96 4.55 -15.05 9.93
CA LEU A 96 5.78 -14.31 10.16
C LEU A 96 6.92 -14.92 9.35
N LEU A 97 7.81 -14.07 8.87
CA LEU A 97 9.10 -14.41 8.29
C LEU A 97 10.18 -13.58 8.99
N TRP A 98 11.13 -14.26 9.62
CA TRP A 98 12.27 -13.65 10.30
C TRP A 98 13.43 -13.49 9.32
N GLY A 99 13.95 -12.27 9.19
CA GLY A 99 15.22 -11.97 8.56
C GLY A 99 16.31 -11.71 9.61
N ASP A 100 17.51 -11.35 9.16
CA ASP A 100 18.64 -11.09 10.05
C ASP A 100 18.45 -9.83 10.93
N SER A 101 17.75 -8.82 10.41
CA SER A 101 17.53 -7.53 11.09
C SER A 101 16.08 -7.03 10.98
N PHE A 102 15.18 -7.87 10.48
CA PHE A 102 13.79 -7.53 10.27
C PHE A 102 12.87 -8.71 10.54
N VAL A 103 11.61 -8.40 10.79
CA VAL A 103 10.52 -9.37 10.77
C VAL A 103 9.45 -8.86 9.82
N GLN A 104 8.94 -9.75 8.98
CA GLN A 104 7.87 -9.48 8.05
C GLN A 104 6.63 -10.28 8.44
N VAL A 105 5.51 -9.60 8.56
CA VAL A 105 4.19 -10.22 8.64
C VAL A 105 3.75 -10.54 7.22
N THR A 106 3.79 -11.81 6.84
CA THR A 106 3.48 -12.29 5.49
C THR A 106 1.98 -12.37 5.24
N SER A 107 1.21 -12.65 6.29
CA SER A 107 -0.25 -12.56 6.26
C SER A 107 -0.81 -12.34 7.65
N VAL A 108 -1.96 -11.67 7.70
CA VAL A 108 -2.91 -11.75 8.79
C VAL A 108 -4.20 -12.22 8.15
N ASP A 109 -4.79 -13.27 8.71
CA ASP A 109 -6.08 -13.81 8.28
C ASP A 109 -6.92 -14.02 9.53
N ALA A 110 -7.79 -13.06 9.82
CA ALA A 110 -8.57 -13.04 11.04
C ALA A 110 -10.05 -12.77 10.78
N ALA A 111 -10.91 -13.48 11.49
CA ALA A 111 -12.35 -13.25 11.49
C ALA A 111 -12.76 -12.51 12.75
N GLY A 112 -13.77 -11.66 12.65
CA GLY A 112 -14.23 -10.83 13.74
C GLY A 112 -15.70 -10.48 13.62
N THR A 113 -16.20 -9.90 14.71
CA THR A 113 -17.58 -9.44 14.82
C THR A 113 -17.60 -7.98 15.22
N ASN A 114 -18.46 -7.20 14.57
CA ASN A 114 -18.74 -5.82 14.90
C ASN A 114 -20.13 -5.44 14.38
N ALA A 115 -20.71 -4.38 14.94
CA ALA A 115 -22.04 -3.88 14.55
C ALA A 115 -22.11 -3.41 13.08
N LEU A 116 -20.98 -3.27 12.40
CA LEU A 116 -20.89 -2.73 11.05
C LEU A 116 -20.85 -3.82 9.95
N GLY A 117 -20.69 -5.08 10.34
CA GLY A 117 -20.67 -6.23 9.44
C GLY A 117 -19.35 -6.41 8.68
N LEU A 118 -18.25 -5.83 9.14
CA LEU A 118 -16.91 -6.06 8.59
C LEU A 118 -16.32 -7.32 9.24
N SER A 119 -16.63 -8.50 8.72
CA SER A 119 -16.32 -9.79 9.34
C SER A 119 -14.86 -10.23 9.24
N ASP A 120 -14.12 -9.75 8.24
CA ASP A 120 -12.81 -10.28 7.90
C ASP A 120 -11.76 -9.20 8.02
N LEU A 121 -10.58 -9.56 8.52
CA LEU A 121 -9.40 -8.72 8.57
C LEU A 121 -8.26 -9.44 7.87
N GLN A 122 -7.73 -8.79 6.83
CA GLN A 122 -6.48 -9.16 6.22
C GLN A 122 -5.44 -8.08 6.39
N GLY A 123 -4.17 -8.44 6.52
CA GLY A 123 -3.11 -7.46 6.74
C GLY A 123 -1.70 -7.96 6.48
N ILE A 124 -0.80 -7.00 6.38
CA ILE A 124 0.65 -7.18 6.23
C ILE A 124 1.36 -6.14 7.10
N GLY A 125 2.63 -6.40 7.39
CA GLY A 125 3.44 -5.48 8.18
C GLY A 125 4.90 -5.90 8.22
N SER A 126 5.70 -5.02 8.81
CA SER A 126 7.13 -5.22 8.97
C SER A 126 7.65 -4.41 10.16
N ALA A 127 8.66 -4.94 10.83
CA ALA A 127 9.40 -4.24 11.86
C ALA A 127 10.89 -4.54 11.72
N ALA A 128 11.73 -3.68 12.29
CA ALA A 128 13.14 -3.92 12.50
C ALA A 128 13.39 -3.91 14.02
N PRO A 129 13.23 -5.06 14.70
CA PRO A 129 13.32 -5.11 16.15
C PRO A 129 14.74 -4.74 16.63
N ALA A 130 14.83 -3.81 17.57
CA ALA A 130 16.06 -3.32 18.19
C ALA A 130 15.94 -3.23 19.72
N SER A 131 14.74 -3.36 20.28
CA SER A 131 14.44 -3.22 21.71
C SER A 131 13.24 -4.09 22.09
N GLN A 132 12.94 -4.18 23.38
CA GLN A 132 11.78 -4.96 23.85
C GLN A 132 10.45 -4.40 23.30
N CYS A 133 10.39 -3.09 23.04
CA CYS A 133 9.24 -2.41 22.46
C CYS A 133 9.67 -1.56 21.27
N ASP A 134 9.24 -1.94 20.07
CA ASP A 134 9.62 -1.25 18.84
C ASP A 134 8.41 -0.78 18.03
N SER A 135 8.63 0.28 17.25
CA SER A 135 7.69 0.68 16.22
C SER A 135 7.69 -0.31 15.07
N PHE A 136 6.55 -0.43 14.42
CA PHE A 136 6.38 -1.24 13.22
C PHE A 136 5.51 -0.50 12.22
N ASN A 137 5.55 -0.95 10.97
CA ASN A 137 4.65 -0.51 9.92
C ASN A 137 3.70 -1.65 9.60
N GLY A 138 2.43 -1.33 9.39
CA GLY A 138 1.44 -2.33 9.00
C GLY A 138 0.23 -1.70 8.36
N SER A 139 -0.41 -2.46 7.48
CA SER A 139 -1.66 -2.08 6.85
C SER A 139 -2.60 -3.27 6.83
N GLY A 140 -3.90 -2.98 6.85
CA GLY A 140 -4.94 -3.99 6.83
C GLY A 140 -6.16 -3.54 6.05
N THR A 141 -6.97 -4.51 5.67
CA THR A 141 -8.29 -4.32 5.09
C THR A 141 -9.29 -5.09 5.92
N LEU A 142 -10.27 -4.37 6.45
CA LEU A 142 -11.47 -4.95 7.05
C LEU A 142 -12.49 -5.13 5.91
N SER A 143 -13.09 -6.29 5.78
CA SER A 143 -14.07 -6.58 4.72
C SER A 143 -15.29 -7.30 5.26
N GLY A 144 -16.44 -7.11 4.60
CA GLY A 144 -17.66 -7.83 4.91
C GLY A 144 -18.89 -7.23 4.23
N GLY A 145 -19.85 -8.08 3.87
CA GLY A 145 -21.08 -7.67 3.17
C GLY A 145 -20.83 -6.86 1.90
N GLY A 146 -19.76 -7.16 1.15
CA GLY A 146 -19.37 -6.44 -0.08
C GLY A 146 -18.68 -5.09 0.14
N ASN A 147 -18.42 -4.68 1.38
CA ASN A 147 -17.76 -3.43 1.72
C ASN A 147 -16.34 -3.67 2.24
N THR A 148 -15.48 -2.64 2.16
CA THR A 148 -14.14 -2.68 2.75
C THR A 148 -13.78 -1.39 3.47
N LEU A 149 -12.89 -1.48 4.45
CA LEU A 149 -12.24 -0.37 5.12
C LEU A 149 -10.74 -0.62 5.15
N LYS A 150 -9.95 0.29 4.59
CA LYS A 150 -8.48 0.22 4.58
C LYS A 150 -7.93 0.97 5.77
N VAL A 151 -7.04 0.33 6.50
CA VAL A 151 -6.41 0.88 7.70
C VAL A 151 -4.90 0.73 7.62
N SER A 152 -4.16 1.65 8.23
CA SER A 152 -2.71 1.52 8.45
C SER A 152 -2.35 2.01 9.83
N PHE A 153 -1.38 1.37 10.46
CA PHE A 153 -0.84 1.84 11.74
C PHE A 153 -0.17 3.21 11.58
N ASP A 154 -0.34 4.09 12.56
CA ASP A 154 0.43 5.34 12.66
C ASP A 154 1.75 5.14 13.43
N SER A 155 2.51 6.21 13.62
CA SER A 155 3.78 6.17 14.34
C SER A 155 3.64 5.89 15.85
N SER A 156 2.43 5.94 16.40
CA SER A 156 2.19 5.57 17.80
C SER A 156 2.25 4.05 17.99
N ALA A 157 2.05 3.26 16.94
CA ALA A 157 2.03 1.81 17.00
C ALA A 157 3.35 1.22 17.54
N LYS A 158 3.22 0.33 18.51
CA LYS A 158 4.31 -0.42 19.13
C LYS A 158 3.97 -1.89 19.24
N ALA A 159 4.97 -2.73 19.01
CA ALA A 159 4.96 -4.15 19.29
C ALA A 159 5.97 -4.41 20.41
N CYS A 160 5.50 -4.91 21.54
CA CYS A 160 6.29 -5.14 22.74
C CYS A 160 6.35 -6.62 23.05
N ALA A 161 7.55 -7.18 23.18
CA ALA A 161 7.75 -8.52 23.71
C ALA A 161 7.61 -8.53 25.22
N GLU A 162 6.88 -9.49 25.78
CA GLU A 162 6.76 -9.64 27.24
C GLU A 162 8.10 -10.07 27.87
N ASP A 163 8.92 -10.81 27.11
CA ASP A 163 10.25 -11.27 27.52
C ASP A 163 11.32 -10.95 26.48
N ALA A 164 12.59 -10.97 26.89
CA ALA A 164 13.73 -10.72 26.01
C ALA A 164 14.01 -11.86 25.03
N ASP A 165 13.60 -13.08 25.36
CA ASP A 165 13.88 -14.30 24.60
C ASP A 165 12.60 -14.95 24.08
N ALA A 166 12.66 -15.55 22.89
CA ALA A 166 11.60 -16.41 22.40
C ALA A 166 11.68 -17.81 23.04
N PRO A 167 10.55 -18.49 23.32
CA PRO A 167 9.18 -18.10 22.98
C PRO A 167 8.62 -17.03 23.94
N THR A 168 7.94 -16.03 23.38
CA THR A 168 7.29 -14.96 24.16
C THR A 168 6.02 -14.47 23.47
N THR A 169 5.23 -13.68 24.17
CA THR A 169 4.05 -13.00 23.63
C THR A 169 4.43 -11.59 23.20
N ILE A 170 3.92 -11.18 22.04
CA ILE A 170 4.02 -9.81 21.55
C ILE A 170 2.69 -9.11 21.79
N ALA A 171 2.72 -8.01 22.53
CA ALA A 171 1.60 -7.09 22.69
C ALA A 171 1.68 -5.97 21.65
N ILE A 172 0.59 -5.74 20.91
CA ILE A 172 0.44 -4.64 19.97
C ILE A 172 -0.40 -3.54 20.62
N THR A 173 0.11 -2.31 20.61
CA THR A 173 -0.64 -1.12 21.04
C THR A 173 -0.44 0.04 20.06
N GLY A 174 -1.33 1.02 20.10
CA GLY A 174 -1.22 2.27 19.33
C GLY A 174 -2.50 2.56 18.56
N ASN A 175 -2.38 3.21 17.41
CA ASN A 175 -3.53 3.58 16.60
C ASN A 175 -3.38 3.12 15.14
N ALA A 176 -4.52 2.89 14.50
CA ALA A 176 -4.66 2.67 13.08
C ALA A 176 -5.52 3.78 12.47
N VAL A 177 -5.04 4.36 11.38
CA VAL A 177 -5.71 5.40 10.61
C VAL A 177 -6.51 4.75 9.49
N ILE A 178 -7.75 5.18 9.33
CA ILE A 178 -8.63 4.79 8.23
C ILE A 178 -8.26 5.61 7.00
N ASN A 179 -7.79 4.93 5.96
CA ASN A 179 -7.30 5.52 4.71
C ASN A 179 -8.36 5.52 3.59
N GLY A 180 -9.56 5.05 3.88
CA GLY A 180 -10.66 4.94 2.93
C GLY A 180 -11.35 3.59 3.00
N GLY A 181 -12.25 3.35 2.06
CA GLY A 181 -13.02 2.13 1.97
C GLY A 181 -13.74 2.01 0.62
N THR A 182 -14.53 0.96 0.47
CA THR A 182 -15.41 0.72 -0.68
C THR A 182 -16.87 0.60 -0.23
N GLY A 183 -17.78 0.63 -1.20
CA GLY A 183 -19.22 0.54 -0.94
C GLY A 183 -19.69 1.68 -0.03
N LYS A 184 -20.40 1.35 1.06
CA LYS A 184 -20.91 2.35 2.02
C LYS A 184 -19.81 3.09 2.80
N TYR A 185 -18.56 2.63 2.73
CA TYR A 185 -17.40 3.28 3.36
C TYR A 185 -16.51 4.04 2.36
N ALA A 186 -16.99 4.30 1.15
CA ALA A 186 -16.25 5.07 0.18
C ALA A 186 -15.91 6.47 0.72
N GLY A 187 -14.61 6.76 0.84
CA GLY A 187 -14.11 8.02 1.40
C GLY A 187 -14.19 8.15 2.91
N ALA A 188 -14.39 7.05 3.64
CA ALA A 188 -14.35 7.04 5.09
C ALA A 188 -12.97 7.42 5.64
N THR A 189 -12.95 8.07 6.80
CA THR A 189 -11.74 8.43 7.54
C THR A 189 -11.93 8.17 9.02
N GLY A 190 -10.89 8.38 9.83
CA GLY A 190 -10.96 8.23 11.28
C GLY A 190 -9.73 7.53 11.83
N THR A 191 -9.72 7.37 13.15
CA THR A 191 -8.63 6.74 13.89
C THR A 191 -9.22 5.71 14.83
N LEU A 192 -8.63 4.53 14.82
CA LEU A 192 -9.00 3.40 15.67
C LEU A 192 -7.85 3.13 16.63
N LYS A 193 -8.13 3.13 17.93
CA LYS A 193 -7.23 2.59 18.93
C LYS A 193 -7.09 1.09 18.70
N VAL A 194 -5.86 0.61 18.82
CA VAL A 194 -5.48 -0.77 18.61
C VAL A 194 -4.92 -1.37 19.88
N THR A 195 -5.40 -2.56 20.19
CA THR A 195 -4.80 -3.46 21.18
C THR A 195 -4.84 -4.87 20.61
N GLY A 196 -3.72 -5.57 20.54
CA GLY A 196 -3.68 -6.95 20.06
C GLY A 196 -2.55 -7.74 20.67
N SER A 197 -2.50 -9.03 20.37
CA SER A 197 -1.40 -9.88 20.75
C SER A 197 -1.25 -11.09 19.84
N PHE A 198 -0.03 -11.60 19.77
CA PHE A 198 0.31 -12.88 19.15
C PHE A 198 1.54 -13.46 19.83
N ALA A 199 1.66 -14.78 19.85
CA ALA A 199 2.88 -15.44 20.35
C ALA A 199 3.92 -15.56 19.22
N ILE A 200 5.19 -15.60 19.58
CA ILE A 200 6.31 -15.98 18.70
C ILE A 200 7.04 -17.17 19.29
N LYS A 201 7.54 -18.06 18.44
CA LYS A 201 8.25 -19.27 18.87
C LYS A 201 9.75 -19.17 18.68
N SER A 202 10.20 -18.35 17.75
CA SER A 202 11.61 -18.21 17.38
C SER A 202 11.84 -16.86 16.74
N THR A 203 13.05 -16.32 16.88
CA THR A 203 13.52 -15.11 16.17
C THR A 203 14.62 -15.45 15.15
N THR A 204 14.82 -16.74 14.85
CA THR A 204 15.91 -17.20 13.98
C THR A 204 15.69 -16.78 12.52
N ALA A 205 16.68 -16.10 11.95
CA ALA A 205 16.66 -15.68 10.54
C ALA A 205 16.38 -16.86 9.58
N GLY A 206 15.59 -16.58 8.55
CA GLY A 206 15.13 -17.55 7.56
C GLY A 206 13.99 -18.47 8.03
N LYS A 207 13.53 -18.37 9.28
CA LYS A 207 12.38 -19.14 9.76
C LYS A 207 11.07 -18.43 9.46
N SER A 208 10.10 -19.22 9.04
CA SER A 208 8.71 -18.81 8.98
C SER A 208 7.89 -19.50 10.06
N GLU A 209 6.92 -18.79 10.61
CA GLU A 209 5.99 -19.36 11.56
C GLU A 209 4.58 -18.81 11.35
N THR A 210 3.59 -19.56 11.81
CA THR A 210 2.20 -19.13 11.85
C THR A 210 1.69 -19.29 13.26
N ASN A 211 1.17 -18.20 13.81
CA ASN A 211 0.75 -18.12 15.21
C ASN A 211 -0.68 -17.62 15.32
N ALA A 212 -1.30 -17.93 16.46
CA ALA A 212 -2.60 -17.36 16.80
C ALA A 212 -2.45 -15.84 16.96
N PHE A 213 -3.41 -15.10 16.42
CA PHE A 213 -3.44 -13.65 16.40
C PHE A 213 -4.78 -13.16 16.91
N LYS A 214 -4.75 -12.13 17.75
CA LYS A 214 -5.94 -11.44 18.22
C LYS A 214 -5.70 -9.94 18.20
N ILE A 215 -6.66 -9.18 17.69
CA ILE A 215 -6.61 -7.71 17.67
C ILE A 215 -8.00 -7.13 17.91
N THR A 216 -8.05 -6.07 18.69
CA THR A 216 -9.25 -5.29 18.97
C THR A 216 -9.01 -3.88 18.48
N LEU A 217 -9.99 -3.37 17.73
CA LEU A 217 -9.99 -2.06 17.11
C LEU A 217 -11.21 -1.29 17.65
N THR A 218 -10.98 -0.13 18.25
CA THR A 218 -12.06 0.72 18.80
C THR A 218 -11.89 2.17 18.40
N GLY A 219 -12.97 2.88 18.12
CA GLY A 219 -12.89 4.30 17.78
C GLY A 219 -14.07 4.76 16.95
N ASN A 220 -13.83 5.75 16.09
CA ASN A 220 -14.87 6.37 15.29
C ASN A 220 -14.50 6.36 13.81
N ILE A 221 -15.47 6.03 12.98
CA ILE A 221 -15.40 6.10 11.53
C ILE A 221 -16.23 7.30 11.09
N ASN A 222 -15.58 8.24 10.42
CA ASN A 222 -16.25 9.34 9.74
C ASN A 222 -16.64 8.85 8.34
N THR A 223 -17.93 8.68 8.11
CA THR A 223 -18.46 8.34 6.78
C THR A 223 -18.81 9.61 6.01
N LYS A 224 -18.84 9.52 4.68
CA LYS A 224 -19.21 10.66 3.81
C LYS A 224 -20.71 10.82 3.70
#